data_AF-A0AAN8XPT0-F1
#
_entry.id   AF-A0AAN8XPT0-F1
#
_cell.length_a   1.000
_cell.length_b   1.000
_cell.length_c   1.000
_cell.angle_alpha   90.00
_cell.angle_beta   90.00
_cell.angle_gamma   90.00
#
_symmetry.space_group_name_H-M   'P 1'
#
loop_
_entity.id
_entity.type
_entity.pdbx_description
1 polymer ?
#
loop_
_entity_poly.entity_id
_entity_poly.type
_entity_poly.pdbx_seq_one_letter_code
_entity_poly.pdbx_strand_id
1 'polypeptide(L)'
;MLLHSRSLVSAVVGNTCRLTTLSAKNAAETRSLIFRSSRACVPAISSMIQMRYLHSVKLSRNLEFFSSTNEALPKDTMELGPALGNRKRPMTLLFAWLMSREKHIHKYCQFYNNLGIDVLKVRISPYDLLRPTKGAQCVADQVLQFLHSNPSHNPLMIHGFSVGAYVFTEAMVKVEKEYEKHSPLLNRFVGQIWDSAVDIDGIPYGTSRAITNNVTLQKSMQKYLEWYLKVRYHSATIHYERASAKMHQNYVGVPALFFISNSDPVATPEMVAKVYKKWEAKGYPVYTKCWEHSRHVSHYRMHPKEYEELVLVFLEKIGMIEPARQAASSC
;
A
#
# COMPACT_ATOMS: atom_id res chain seq x y z
N MET A 1 29.04 49.58 -49.17
CA MET A 1 28.70 48.29 -49.80
C MET A 1 28.72 47.24 -48.71
N LEU A 2 27.60 46.51 -48.56
CA LEU A 2 27.34 45.38 -47.66
C LEU A 2 27.19 45.65 -46.14
N LEU A 3 25.91 45.67 -45.78
CA LEU A 3 25.28 45.54 -44.47
C LEU A 3 25.77 44.30 -43.70
N HIS A 4 25.80 44.36 -42.36
CA HIS A 4 24.89 43.58 -41.51
C HIS A 4 24.90 44.06 -40.05
N SER A 5 23.71 44.01 -39.46
CA SER A 5 23.26 44.63 -38.22
C SER A 5 23.51 43.80 -36.97
N ARG A 6 23.68 44.55 -35.87
CA ARG A 6 23.65 44.23 -34.43
C ARG A 6 22.85 42.99 -34.00
N SER A 7 23.35 42.27 -32.98
CA SER A 7 22.73 42.23 -31.64
C SER A 7 23.53 41.35 -30.67
N LEU A 8 23.83 41.92 -29.50
CA LEU A 8 24.24 41.23 -28.27
C LEU A 8 23.12 40.30 -27.78
N VAL A 9 23.48 39.12 -27.25
CA VAL A 9 22.63 38.40 -26.29
C VAL A 9 23.49 37.85 -25.15
N SER A 10 23.00 38.17 -23.96
CA SER A 10 23.51 37.89 -22.62
C SER A 10 23.67 36.39 -22.32
N ALA A 11 24.72 36.07 -21.56
CA ALA A 11 24.89 34.82 -20.86
C ALA A 11 23.76 34.58 -19.84
N VAL A 12 23.23 33.36 -19.83
CA VAL A 12 22.49 32.78 -18.70
C VAL A 12 23.20 31.48 -18.34
N VAL A 13 23.77 31.47 -17.14
CA VAL A 13 24.49 30.36 -16.53
C VAL A 13 23.50 29.25 -16.19
N GLY A 14 23.55 28.16 -16.95
CA GLY A 14 22.93 26.89 -16.58
C GLY A 14 23.90 26.06 -15.77
N ASN A 15 23.67 25.91 -14.47
CA ASN A 15 24.38 24.96 -13.63
C ASN A 15 24.03 23.52 -14.07
N THR A 16 24.88 22.96 -14.92
CA THR A 16 24.94 21.52 -15.19
C THR A 16 26.06 20.94 -14.35
N CYS A 17 25.71 20.27 -13.25
CA CYS A 17 26.68 19.44 -12.54
C CYS A 17 26.74 18.08 -13.27
N ARG A 18 27.68 17.96 -14.21
CA ARG A 18 28.14 16.67 -14.75
C ARG A 18 29.40 16.28 -13.97
N LEU A 19 29.41 15.10 -13.36
CA LEU A 19 30.64 14.39 -13.01
C LEU A 19 30.54 12.97 -13.57
N THR A 20 31.55 12.64 -14.37
CA THR A 20 31.71 11.45 -15.20
C THR A 20 32.30 10.27 -14.42
N THR A 21 31.65 9.12 -14.60
CA THR A 21 32.16 7.73 -14.72
C THR A 21 33.35 7.25 -13.89
N LEU A 22 33.08 6.26 -13.04
CA LEU A 22 33.95 5.09 -12.86
C LEU A 22 33.09 3.82 -13.02
N SER A 23 33.57 2.91 -13.86
CA SER A 23 32.89 1.73 -14.39
C SER A 23 32.99 0.53 -13.44
N ALA A 24 31.85 -0.14 -13.17
CA ALA A 24 31.77 -1.61 -13.07
C ALA A 24 30.30 -2.10 -13.05
N LYS A 25 29.84 -2.58 -14.22
CA LYS A 25 28.87 -3.66 -14.52
C LYS A 25 27.68 -3.92 -13.57
N ASN A 26 26.49 -3.83 -14.19
CA ASN A 26 25.17 -4.34 -13.80
C ASN A 26 24.47 -3.69 -12.60
N ALA A 27 23.92 -2.49 -12.82
CA ALA A 27 22.87 -1.92 -11.98
C ALA A 27 21.54 -1.95 -12.76
N ALA A 28 20.55 -2.68 -12.23
CA ALA A 28 19.17 -2.61 -12.70
C ALA A 28 18.66 -1.16 -12.52
N GLU A 29 18.17 -0.55 -13.60
CA GLU A 29 17.60 0.79 -13.58
C GLU A 29 16.39 0.82 -12.64
N THR A 30 16.57 1.42 -11.47
CA THR A 30 15.46 1.77 -10.58
C THR A 30 14.56 2.77 -11.31
N ARG A 31 13.32 2.39 -11.61
CA ARG A 31 12.32 3.32 -12.15
C ARG A 31 11.86 4.26 -11.03
N SER A 32 12.66 5.30 -10.77
CA SER A 32 12.14 6.48 -10.09
C SER A 32 10.98 7.03 -10.93
N LEU A 33 9.89 7.44 -10.29
CA LEU A 33 8.87 8.26 -10.94
C LEU A 33 9.56 9.56 -11.37
N ILE A 34 10.02 9.64 -12.63
CA ILE A 34 10.64 10.85 -13.16
C ILE A 34 9.52 11.88 -13.34
N PHE A 35 9.46 12.82 -12.40
CA PHE A 35 8.67 14.04 -12.54
C PHE A 35 9.35 14.93 -13.57
N ARG A 36 8.72 15.08 -14.74
CA ARG A 36 8.97 16.30 -15.53
C ARG A 36 8.30 17.43 -14.78
N SER A 37 9.09 18.26 -14.11
CA SER A 37 8.65 19.59 -13.68
C SER A 37 8.38 20.44 -14.93
N SER A 38 7.22 20.22 -15.56
CA SER A 38 6.59 21.30 -16.28
C SER A 38 6.10 22.26 -15.20
N ARG A 39 6.66 23.47 -15.16
CA ARG A 39 6.02 24.64 -14.53
C ARG A 39 4.70 24.93 -15.27
N ALA A 40 3.75 24.02 -15.17
CA ALA A 40 2.35 24.33 -15.34
C ALA A 40 1.87 24.59 -13.92
N CYS A 41 1.35 25.79 -13.66
CA CYS A 41 0.50 26.02 -12.51
C CYS A 41 -0.52 24.87 -12.48
N VAL A 42 -0.33 23.91 -11.58
CA VAL A 42 -1.43 23.07 -11.12
C VAL A 42 -2.39 24.11 -10.54
N PRO A 43 -3.59 24.30 -11.12
CA PRO A 43 -4.56 25.15 -10.47
C PRO A 43 -4.68 24.60 -9.06
N ALA A 44 -4.49 25.44 -8.06
CA ALA A 44 -4.81 25.05 -6.69
C ALA A 44 -6.21 24.47 -6.77
N ILE A 45 -6.34 23.16 -6.59
CA ILE A 45 -7.64 22.52 -6.42
C ILE A 45 -8.09 23.04 -5.06
N SER A 46 -8.63 24.25 -5.06
CA SER A 46 -9.48 24.78 -4.01
C SER A 46 -10.81 24.08 -4.17
N SER A 47 -10.80 22.74 -4.11
CA SER A 47 -12.00 22.03 -3.74
C SER A 47 -12.21 22.40 -2.29
N MET A 48 -13.30 23.10 -2.01
CA MET A 48 -13.88 23.04 -0.68
C MET A 48 -14.11 21.55 -0.41
N ILE A 49 -13.15 20.90 0.26
CA ILE A 49 -13.32 19.56 0.80
C ILE A 49 -14.37 19.74 1.88
N GLN A 50 -15.64 19.63 1.51
CA GLN A 50 -16.69 19.36 2.48
C GLN A 50 -16.20 18.13 3.24
N MET A 51 -15.93 18.30 4.54
CA MET A 51 -15.55 17.22 5.44
C MET A 51 -16.67 16.18 5.41
N ARG A 52 -16.58 15.21 4.50
CA ARG A 52 -17.52 14.08 4.47
C ARG A 52 -17.32 13.30 5.75
N TYR A 53 -18.41 13.13 6.50
CA TYR A 53 -18.41 12.22 7.64
C TYR A 53 -18.15 10.82 7.11
N LEU A 54 -17.19 10.09 7.69
CA LEU A 54 -16.87 8.73 7.28
C LEU A 54 -18.08 7.84 7.55
N HIS A 55 -18.77 7.40 6.50
CA HIS A 55 -19.86 6.44 6.60
C HIS A 55 -19.27 5.02 6.62
N SER A 56 -19.28 4.37 7.79
CA SER A 56 -18.69 3.04 7.97
C SER A 56 -19.64 2.04 8.63
N VAL A 57 -19.39 0.76 8.35
CA VAL A 57 -20.02 -0.38 9.03
C VAL A 57 -18.96 -1.36 9.48
N LYS A 58 -19.04 -1.76 10.75
CA LYS A 58 -18.17 -2.79 11.31
C LYS A 58 -18.73 -4.16 10.96
N LEU A 59 -17.97 -4.93 10.20
CA LEU A 59 -18.37 -6.26 9.71
C LEU A 59 -17.91 -7.36 10.67
N SER A 60 -16.78 -7.15 11.33
CA SER A 60 -16.27 -8.03 12.39
C SER A 60 -15.31 -7.27 13.30
N ARG A 61 -14.66 -7.96 14.25
CA ARG A 61 -13.57 -7.35 15.04
C ARG A 61 -12.37 -6.96 14.16
N ASN A 62 -12.20 -7.59 13.01
CA ASN A 62 -11.04 -7.42 12.12
C ASN A 62 -11.35 -6.60 10.86
N LEU A 63 -12.61 -6.57 10.41
CA LEU A 63 -13.04 -5.89 9.18
C LEU A 63 -14.01 -4.75 9.46
N GLU A 64 -13.80 -3.63 8.79
CA GLU A 64 -14.71 -2.49 8.76
C GLU A 64 -14.72 -1.88 7.36
N PHE A 65 -15.91 -1.65 6.82
CA PHE A 65 -16.10 -1.10 5.50
C PHE A 65 -16.46 0.38 5.59
N PHE A 66 -15.87 1.20 4.70
CA PHE A 66 -16.11 2.63 4.58
C PHE A 66 -16.63 2.93 3.18
N SER A 67 -17.85 3.45 3.08
CA SER A 67 -18.45 3.80 1.79
C SER A 67 -18.10 5.22 1.39
N SER A 68 -17.73 5.42 0.12
CA SER A 68 -17.55 6.74 -0.50
C SER A 68 -18.88 7.46 -0.74
N THR A 69 -20.00 6.74 -0.61
CA THR A 69 -21.38 7.24 -0.75
C THR A 69 -22.08 7.31 0.61
N ASN A 70 -23.10 8.17 0.70
CA ASN A 70 -23.94 8.32 1.88
C ASN A 70 -25.14 7.34 1.88
N GLU A 71 -25.09 6.30 1.05
CA GLU A 71 -26.12 5.24 1.01
C GLU A 71 -26.13 4.50 2.34
N ALA A 72 -27.32 4.22 2.88
CA ALA A 72 -27.46 3.54 4.17
C ALA A 72 -26.91 2.11 4.08
N LEU A 73 -25.86 1.82 4.85
CA LEU A 73 -25.24 0.50 4.86
C LEU A 73 -26.03 -0.50 5.72
N PRO A 74 -26.19 -1.75 5.24
CA PRO A 74 -26.84 -2.79 6.03
C PRO A 74 -25.94 -3.17 7.21
N LYS A 75 -26.56 -3.49 8.34
CA LYS A 75 -25.85 -3.94 9.55
C LYS A 75 -25.76 -5.46 9.56
N ASP A 76 -24.72 -5.97 10.22
CA ASP A 76 -24.57 -7.40 10.53
C ASP A 76 -24.54 -8.34 9.32
N THR A 77 -24.17 -7.84 8.14
CA THR A 77 -24.02 -8.63 6.91
C THR A 77 -22.74 -8.27 6.17
N MET A 78 -22.17 -9.27 5.48
CA MET A 78 -21.06 -9.07 4.53
C MET A 78 -21.57 -8.68 3.13
N GLU A 79 -22.88 -8.73 2.86
CA GLU A 79 -23.48 -8.43 1.56
C GLU A 79 -23.97 -6.98 1.51
N LEU A 80 -23.18 -6.12 0.88
CA LEU A 80 -23.46 -4.67 0.77
C LEU A 80 -24.09 -4.29 -0.57
N GLY A 81 -24.04 -5.19 -1.56
CA GLY A 81 -24.57 -4.97 -2.92
C GLY A 81 -25.99 -4.39 -2.97
N PRO A 82 -26.97 -4.92 -2.23
CA PRO A 82 -28.34 -4.39 -2.24
C PRO A 82 -28.45 -2.91 -1.87
N ALA A 83 -27.57 -2.42 -0.98
CA ALA A 83 -27.57 -1.02 -0.54
C ALA A 83 -26.76 -0.09 -1.45
N LEU A 84 -25.71 -0.62 -2.09
CA LEU A 84 -24.74 0.15 -2.88
C LEU A 84 -25.06 0.20 -4.39
N GLY A 85 -26.05 -0.59 -4.82
CA GLY A 85 -26.47 -0.73 -6.21
C GLY A 85 -25.53 -1.58 -7.08
N ASN A 86 -25.86 -1.66 -8.38
CA ASN A 86 -25.20 -2.55 -9.33
C ASN A 86 -24.05 -1.91 -10.14
N ARG A 87 -23.69 -0.65 -9.83
CA ARG A 87 -22.56 0.01 -10.50
C ARG A 87 -21.23 -0.61 -10.08
N LYS A 88 -20.24 -0.60 -10.97
CA LYS A 88 -18.86 -0.92 -10.60
C LYS A 88 -18.33 0.13 -9.63
N ARG A 89 -17.70 -0.32 -8.55
CA ARG A 89 -17.20 0.55 -7.48
C ARG A 89 -15.72 0.25 -7.22
N PRO A 90 -14.80 1.19 -7.47
CA PRO A 90 -13.40 0.98 -7.12
C PRO A 90 -13.26 0.83 -5.60
N MET A 91 -12.42 -0.10 -5.17
CA MET A 91 -12.21 -0.37 -3.75
C MET A 91 -10.74 -0.57 -3.40
N THR A 92 -10.33 0.05 -2.28
CA THR A 92 -9.03 -0.21 -1.66
C THR A 92 -9.19 -1.20 -0.49
N LEU A 93 -8.43 -2.29 -0.52
CA LEU A 93 -8.21 -3.17 0.62
C LEU A 93 -7.07 -2.60 1.47
N LEU A 94 -7.44 -1.97 2.59
CA LEU A 94 -6.51 -1.25 3.45
C LEU A 94 -6.07 -2.15 4.62
N PHE A 95 -4.90 -2.77 4.51
CA PHE A 95 -4.35 -3.65 5.54
C PHE A 95 -3.50 -2.86 6.54
N ALA A 96 -4.10 -2.54 7.69
CA ALA A 96 -3.49 -1.73 8.73
C ALA A 96 -2.28 -2.42 9.40
N TRP A 97 -1.37 -1.60 9.93
CA TRP A 97 -0.25 -2.09 10.73
C TRP A 97 -0.70 -2.50 12.15
N LEU A 98 0.17 -3.25 12.84
CA LEU A 98 -0.11 -3.76 14.18
C LEU A 98 -0.32 -2.62 15.19
N MET A 99 -1.37 -2.73 16.01
CA MET A 99 -1.72 -1.71 17.03
C MET A 99 -1.95 -0.30 16.47
N SER A 100 -2.33 -0.18 15.19
CA SER A 100 -2.69 1.11 14.59
C SER A 100 -3.82 1.80 15.36
N ARG A 101 -3.69 3.10 15.62
CA ARG A 101 -4.79 3.89 16.20
C ARG A 101 -5.78 4.28 15.12
N GLU A 102 -7.07 4.22 15.42
CA GLU A 102 -8.16 4.54 14.48
C GLU A 102 -7.97 5.88 13.79
N LYS A 103 -7.61 6.92 14.55
CA LYS A 103 -7.37 8.27 14.03
C LYS A 103 -6.35 8.34 12.89
N HIS A 104 -5.40 7.42 12.83
CA HIS A 104 -4.39 7.40 11.77
C HIS A 104 -4.92 6.68 10.54
N ILE A 105 -5.61 5.55 10.73
CA ILE A 105 -6.21 4.79 9.63
C ILE A 105 -7.33 5.56 8.95
N HIS A 106 -8.15 6.27 9.74
CA HIS A 106 -9.27 7.07 9.20
C HIS A 106 -8.82 8.15 8.21
N LYS A 107 -7.59 8.67 8.32
CA LYS A 107 -7.07 9.62 7.33
C LYS A 107 -6.90 8.97 5.96
N TYR A 108 -6.43 7.73 5.91
CA TYR A 108 -6.32 6.98 4.65
C TYR A 108 -7.69 6.61 4.12
N CYS A 109 -8.63 6.17 4.97
CA CYS A 109 -9.99 5.92 4.54
C CYS A 109 -10.59 7.21 3.94
N GLN A 110 -10.51 8.33 4.65
CA GLN A 110 -11.04 9.60 4.17
C GLN A 110 -10.40 10.05 2.85
N PHE A 111 -9.08 9.88 2.71
CA PHE A 111 -8.38 10.16 1.45
C PHE A 111 -8.97 9.38 0.27
N TYR A 112 -9.16 8.06 0.39
CA TYR A 112 -9.76 7.26 -0.67
C TYR A 112 -11.25 7.55 -0.91
N ASN A 113 -12.03 7.68 0.16
CA ASN A 113 -13.46 7.99 0.07
C ASN A 113 -13.71 9.35 -0.61
N ASN A 114 -12.83 10.33 -0.41
CA ASN A 114 -12.88 11.63 -1.11
C ASN A 114 -12.63 11.50 -2.62
N LEU A 115 -11.95 10.45 -3.05
CA LEU A 115 -11.73 10.09 -4.47
C LEU A 115 -12.85 9.21 -5.05
N GLY A 116 -13.92 8.93 -4.29
CA GLY A 116 -14.98 8.02 -4.74
C GLY A 116 -14.61 6.55 -4.65
N ILE A 117 -13.56 6.20 -3.90
CA ILE A 117 -13.08 4.83 -3.73
C ILE A 117 -13.55 4.31 -2.37
N ASP A 118 -14.22 3.17 -2.36
CA ASP A 118 -14.63 2.52 -1.12
C ASP A 118 -13.43 1.85 -0.44
N VAL A 119 -13.49 1.66 0.88
CA VAL A 119 -12.36 1.06 1.63
C VAL A 119 -12.83 -0.08 2.50
N LEU A 120 -12.21 -1.26 2.31
CA LEU A 120 -12.27 -2.33 3.30
C LEU A 120 -11.03 -2.23 4.20
N LYS A 121 -11.21 -1.73 5.41
CA LYS A 121 -10.15 -1.71 6.44
C LYS A 121 -10.04 -3.09 7.06
N VAL A 122 -8.84 -3.66 7.01
CA VAL A 122 -8.49 -4.94 7.62
C VAL A 122 -7.42 -4.73 8.67
N ARG A 123 -7.62 -5.27 9.87
CA ARG A 123 -6.66 -5.23 10.97
C ARG A 123 -6.53 -6.57 11.67
N ILE A 124 -5.35 -6.81 12.22
CA ILE A 124 -5.08 -7.96 13.11
C ILE A 124 -4.56 -7.48 14.46
N SER A 125 -4.84 -8.26 15.50
CA SER A 125 -4.23 -8.10 16.81
C SER A 125 -2.93 -8.90 16.93
N PRO A 126 -2.07 -8.63 17.94
CA PRO A 126 -0.92 -9.48 18.23
C PRO A 126 -1.31 -10.96 18.44
N TYR A 127 -2.49 -11.22 19.01
CA TYR A 127 -3.02 -12.58 19.20
C TYR A 127 -3.35 -13.30 17.89
N ASP A 128 -3.76 -12.54 16.86
CA ASP A 128 -4.06 -13.09 15.54
C ASP A 128 -2.75 -13.36 14.78
N LEU A 129 -1.75 -12.48 14.95
CA LEU A 129 -0.42 -12.65 14.39
C LEU A 129 0.24 -13.93 14.95
N LEU A 130 0.25 -14.10 16.28
CA LEU A 130 0.88 -15.24 16.97
C LEU A 130 0.09 -16.55 16.90
N ARG A 131 -1.04 -16.60 16.19
CA ARG A 131 -1.81 -17.84 15.99
C ARG A 131 -2.33 -17.88 14.56
N PRO A 132 -1.48 -18.11 13.54
CA PRO A 132 -1.87 -17.95 12.14
C PRO A 132 -3.17 -18.66 11.77
N THR A 133 -3.31 -19.94 12.12
CA THR A 133 -4.48 -20.77 11.78
C THR A 133 -5.79 -20.36 12.46
N LYS A 134 -5.73 -19.76 13.66
CA LYS A 134 -6.90 -19.31 14.43
C LYS A 134 -7.07 -17.78 14.43
N GLY A 135 -6.23 -17.09 13.66
CA GLY A 135 -6.04 -15.65 13.70
C GLY A 135 -6.00 -15.10 12.29
N ALA A 136 -4.80 -14.82 11.79
CA ALA A 136 -4.59 -14.22 10.47
C ALA A 136 -5.30 -14.97 9.32
N GLN A 137 -5.33 -16.30 9.34
CA GLN A 137 -6.02 -17.09 8.32
C GLN A 137 -7.54 -16.94 8.41
N CYS A 138 -8.12 -16.88 9.61
CA CYS A 138 -9.55 -16.59 9.76
C CYS A 138 -9.91 -15.18 9.26
N VAL A 139 -8.99 -14.23 9.37
CA VAL A 139 -9.16 -12.88 8.80
C VAL A 139 -9.06 -12.91 7.28
N ALA A 140 -8.11 -13.67 6.73
CA ALA A 140 -7.99 -13.89 5.30
C ALA A 140 -9.26 -14.54 4.69
N ASP A 141 -9.87 -15.51 5.39
CA ASP A 141 -11.16 -16.10 4.99
C ASP A 141 -12.27 -15.05 4.92
N GLN A 142 -12.37 -14.18 5.94
CA GLN A 142 -13.36 -13.09 5.95
C GLN A 142 -13.16 -12.10 4.81
N VAL A 143 -11.90 -11.77 4.45
CA VAL A 143 -11.62 -10.91 3.30
C VAL A 143 -12.09 -11.58 2.01
N LEU A 144 -11.75 -12.85 1.77
CA LEU A 144 -12.18 -13.56 0.55
C LEU A 144 -13.71 -13.71 0.49
N GLN A 145 -14.36 -14.01 1.62
CA GLN A 145 -15.81 -14.06 1.73
C GLN A 145 -16.44 -12.72 1.36
N PHE A 146 -15.95 -11.62 1.94
CA PHE A 146 -16.43 -10.29 1.63
C PHE A 146 -16.31 -9.95 0.13
N LEU A 147 -15.18 -10.30 -0.50
CA LEU A 147 -14.98 -10.02 -1.92
C LEU A 147 -15.91 -10.83 -2.82
N HIS A 148 -16.22 -12.07 -2.46
CA HIS A 148 -17.20 -12.91 -3.16
C HIS A 148 -18.64 -12.40 -2.98
N SER A 149 -19.01 -11.97 -1.78
CA SER A 149 -20.32 -11.39 -1.47
C SER A 149 -20.56 -10.03 -2.13
N ASN A 150 -19.49 -9.35 -2.60
CA ASN A 150 -19.60 -8.01 -3.20
C ASN A 150 -18.87 -7.92 -4.55
N PRO A 151 -19.40 -8.57 -5.61
CA PRO A 151 -18.75 -8.61 -6.92
C PRO A 151 -18.72 -7.26 -7.65
N SER A 152 -19.58 -6.30 -7.27
CA SER A 152 -19.60 -4.95 -7.83
C SER A 152 -18.35 -4.13 -7.50
N HIS A 153 -17.58 -4.52 -6.47
CA HIS A 153 -16.34 -3.83 -6.13
C HIS A 153 -15.21 -4.19 -7.09
N ASN A 154 -15.11 -3.45 -8.18
CA ASN A 154 -14.15 -3.66 -9.25
C ASN A 154 -13.87 -2.30 -9.91
N PRO A 155 -12.61 -1.85 -10.01
CA PRO A 155 -11.36 -2.55 -9.67
C PRO A 155 -11.02 -2.58 -8.18
N LEU A 156 -10.08 -3.46 -7.81
CA LEU A 156 -9.49 -3.60 -6.48
C LEU A 156 -8.03 -3.11 -6.45
N MET A 157 -7.65 -2.43 -5.38
CA MET A 157 -6.27 -2.08 -5.09
C MET A 157 -5.93 -2.46 -3.64
N ILE A 158 -4.69 -2.87 -3.42
CA ILE A 158 -4.20 -3.22 -2.08
C ILE A 158 -3.37 -2.07 -1.56
N HIS A 159 -3.66 -1.58 -0.35
CA HIS A 159 -2.77 -0.67 0.36
C HIS A 159 -2.45 -1.27 1.72
N GLY A 160 -1.26 -1.85 1.85
CA GLY A 160 -0.84 -2.53 3.06
C GLY A 160 0.33 -1.85 3.77
N PHE A 161 0.26 -1.88 5.10
CA PHE A 161 1.27 -1.31 5.98
C PHE A 161 1.93 -2.39 6.82
N SER A 162 3.26 -2.42 6.89
CA SER A 162 3.98 -3.30 7.83
C SER A 162 3.47 -4.75 7.78
N VAL A 163 3.03 -5.32 8.93
CA VAL A 163 2.44 -6.66 9.04
C VAL A 163 1.15 -6.87 8.22
N GLY A 164 0.54 -5.80 7.71
CA GLY A 164 -0.59 -5.88 6.79
C GLY A 164 -0.27 -6.64 5.51
N ALA A 165 0.98 -6.59 5.05
CA ALA A 165 1.46 -7.40 3.92
C ALA A 165 1.29 -8.89 4.17
N TYR A 166 1.67 -9.35 5.36
CA TYR A 166 1.47 -10.74 5.78
C TYR A 166 -0.01 -11.15 5.71
N VAL A 167 -0.93 -10.34 6.25
CA VAL A 167 -2.37 -10.66 6.27
C VAL A 167 -2.93 -10.80 4.85
N PHE A 168 -2.56 -9.88 3.96
CA PHE A 168 -2.96 -9.98 2.55
C PHE A 168 -2.42 -11.26 1.91
N THR A 169 -1.16 -11.58 2.14
CA THR A 169 -0.53 -12.75 1.53
C THR A 169 -1.04 -14.09 2.10
N GLU A 170 -1.56 -14.13 3.32
CA GLU A 170 -2.34 -15.28 3.82
C GLU A 170 -3.63 -15.50 3.01
N ALA A 171 -4.29 -14.42 2.57
CA ALA A 171 -5.41 -14.56 1.63
C ALA A 171 -4.93 -15.16 0.30
N MET A 172 -3.76 -14.75 -0.19
CA MET A 172 -3.20 -15.32 -1.43
C MET A 172 -2.79 -16.80 -1.28
N VAL A 173 -2.30 -17.23 -0.12
CA VAL A 173 -2.08 -18.65 0.18
C VAL A 173 -3.39 -19.45 0.08
N LYS A 174 -4.50 -18.88 0.56
CA LYS A 174 -5.83 -19.51 0.44
C LYS A 174 -6.35 -19.50 -0.99
N VAL A 175 -6.12 -18.42 -1.75
CA VAL A 175 -6.42 -18.38 -3.18
C VAL A 175 -5.72 -19.53 -3.89
N GLU A 176 -4.42 -19.74 -3.65
CA GLU A 176 -3.69 -20.86 -4.26
C GLU A 176 -4.27 -22.22 -3.88
N LYS A 177 -4.62 -22.41 -2.60
CA LYS A 177 -5.16 -23.67 -2.10
C LYS A 177 -6.51 -24.03 -2.72
N GLU A 178 -7.37 -23.03 -2.93
CA GLU A 178 -8.72 -23.17 -3.50
C GLU A 178 -8.81 -22.36 -4.82
N TYR A 179 -7.86 -22.61 -5.74
CA TYR A 179 -7.65 -21.80 -6.94
C TYR A 179 -8.90 -21.66 -7.82
N GLU A 180 -9.60 -22.74 -8.12
CA GLU A 180 -10.81 -22.69 -8.96
C GLU A 180 -11.89 -21.75 -8.39
N LYS A 181 -12.02 -21.74 -7.07
CA LYS A 181 -13.01 -20.91 -6.37
C LYS A 181 -12.61 -19.44 -6.33
N HIS A 182 -11.33 -19.13 -6.15
CA HIS A 182 -10.87 -17.77 -5.86
C HIS A 182 -10.15 -17.07 -7.01
N SER A 183 -9.65 -17.79 -8.01
CA SER A 183 -8.91 -17.21 -9.14
C SER A 183 -9.67 -16.11 -9.89
N PRO A 184 -11.02 -16.11 -10.03
CA PRO A 184 -11.73 -14.99 -10.66
C PRO A 184 -11.54 -13.66 -9.92
N LEU A 185 -11.26 -13.67 -8.61
CA LEU A 185 -10.97 -12.46 -7.84
C LEU A 185 -9.67 -11.80 -8.27
N LEU A 186 -8.68 -12.57 -8.75
CA LEU A 186 -7.36 -12.05 -9.16
C LEU A 186 -7.50 -11.02 -10.30
N ASN A 187 -8.44 -11.25 -11.22
CA ASN A 187 -8.71 -10.36 -12.36
C ASN A 187 -9.26 -8.98 -11.96
N ARG A 188 -9.68 -8.80 -10.70
CA ARG A 188 -10.18 -7.51 -10.21
C ARG A 188 -9.05 -6.60 -9.72
N PHE A 189 -7.89 -7.15 -9.37
CA PHE A 189 -6.80 -6.35 -8.83
C PHE A 189 -6.10 -5.59 -9.94
N VAL A 190 -5.80 -4.31 -9.70
CA VAL A 190 -5.12 -3.44 -10.67
C VAL A 190 -3.82 -2.84 -10.16
N GLY A 191 -3.59 -2.85 -8.84
CA GLY A 191 -2.35 -2.35 -8.27
C GLY A 191 -2.18 -2.60 -6.77
N GLN A 192 -0.97 -2.33 -6.29
CA GLN A 192 -0.55 -2.53 -4.90
C GLN A 192 0.25 -1.34 -4.38
N ILE A 193 -0.02 -0.89 -3.15
CA ILE A 193 0.78 0.08 -2.41
C ILE A 193 1.26 -0.59 -1.14
N TRP A 194 2.57 -0.54 -0.90
CA TRP A 194 3.21 -1.13 0.27
C TRP A 194 3.98 -0.07 1.04
N ASP A 195 3.44 0.34 2.19
CA ASP A 195 4.06 1.29 3.10
C ASP A 195 4.79 0.55 4.22
N SER A 196 6.11 0.68 4.24
CA SER A 196 6.96 0.06 5.26
C SER A 196 6.66 -1.43 5.43
N ALA A 197 6.38 -2.18 4.35
CA ALA A 197 5.99 -3.58 4.44
C ALA A 197 7.09 -4.44 5.09
N VAL A 198 6.68 -5.32 6.00
CA VAL A 198 7.61 -6.13 6.80
C VAL A 198 7.51 -7.59 6.37
N ASP A 199 8.66 -8.15 6.02
CA ASP A 199 8.83 -9.58 5.79
C ASP A 199 9.15 -10.31 7.11
N ILE A 200 9.16 -11.65 7.10
CA ILE A 200 9.28 -12.52 8.29
C ILE A 200 10.44 -12.12 9.19
N ASP A 201 11.60 -11.83 8.59
CA ASP A 201 12.83 -11.45 9.29
C ASP A 201 12.62 -10.22 10.20
N GLY A 202 11.72 -9.32 9.83
CA GLY A 202 11.40 -8.12 10.59
C GLY A 202 10.33 -8.31 11.66
N ILE A 203 9.64 -9.46 11.71
CA ILE A 203 8.52 -9.67 12.64
C ILE A 203 8.95 -9.54 14.11
N PRO A 204 10.01 -10.22 14.61
CA PRO A 204 10.39 -10.13 16.03
C PRO A 204 10.74 -8.71 16.45
N TYR A 205 11.51 -8.01 15.62
CA TYR A 205 11.95 -6.64 15.88
C TYR A 205 10.81 -5.63 15.75
N GLY A 206 10.03 -5.68 14.67
CA GLY A 206 8.91 -4.78 14.42
C GLY A 206 7.79 -4.94 15.46
N THR A 207 7.41 -6.17 15.77
CA THR A 207 6.31 -6.48 16.71
C THR A 207 6.65 -6.03 18.13
N SER A 208 7.86 -6.33 18.62
CA SER A 208 8.27 -5.94 19.97
C SER A 208 8.23 -4.42 20.18
N ARG A 209 8.70 -3.65 19.19
CA ARG A 209 8.68 -2.17 19.21
C ARG A 209 7.30 -1.57 19.00
N ALA A 210 6.39 -2.27 18.32
CA ALA A 210 5.00 -1.83 18.15
C ALA A 210 4.18 -1.94 19.45
N ILE A 211 4.51 -2.90 20.32
CA ILE A 211 3.73 -3.19 21.54
C ILE A 211 4.12 -2.29 22.72
N THR A 212 5.40 -1.93 22.86
CA THR A 212 5.88 -1.16 24.02
C THR A 212 7.05 -0.24 23.64
N ASN A 213 7.23 0.85 24.40
CA ASN A 213 8.38 1.76 24.30
C ASN A 213 9.52 1.40 25.29
N ASN A 214 9.31 0.44 26.20
CA ASN A 214 10.33 0.04 27.17
C ASN A 214 11.38 -0.86 26.49
N VAL A 215 12.63 -0.38 26.41
CA VAL A 215 13.72 -1.05 25.68
C VAL A 215 14.05 -2.43 26.25
N THR A 216 14.01 -2.61 27.56
CA THR A 216 14.27 -3.92 28.19
C THR A 216 13.17 -4.91 27.84
N LEU A 217 11.91 -4.47 27.90
CA LEU A 217 10.77 -5.30 27.52
C LEU A 217 10.79 -5.62 26.02
N GLN A 218 11.14 -4.65 25.15
CA GLN A 218 11.32 -4.89 23.72
C GLN A 218 12.35 -5.99 23.46
N LYS A 219 13.53 -5.92 24.08
CA LYS A 219 14.58 -6.95 23.94
C LYS A 219 14.10 -8.32 24.42
N SER A 220 13.38 -8.38 25.54
CA SER A 220 12.82 -9.62 26.06
C SER A 220 11.76 -10.20 25.10
N MET A 221 10.86 -9.36 24.60
CA MET A 221 9.82 -9.74 23.64
C MET A 221 10.42 -10.20 22.31
N GLN A 222 11.45 -9.52 21.82
CA GLN A 222 12.15 -9.91 20.61
C GLN A 222 12.74 -11.32 20.75
N LYS A 223 13.49 -11.58 21.83
CA LYS A 223 14.04 -12.92 22.11
C LYS A 223 12.96 -13.98 22.22
N TYR A 224 11.84 -13.66 22.87
CA TYR A 224 10.69 -14.56 22.95
C TYR A 224 10.10 -14.86 21.57
N LEU A 225 9.93 -13.84 20.72
CA LEU A 225 9.41 -14.00 19.37
C LEU A 225 10.35 -14.81 18.49
N GLU A 226 11.67 -14.59 18.59
CA GLU A 226 12.69 -15.40 17.91
C GLU A 226 12.61 -16.87 18.34
N TRP A 227 12.53 -17.13 19.66
CA TRP A 227 12.33 -18.47 20.20
C TRP A 227 11.01 -19.09 19.72
N TYR A 228 9.93 -18.32 19.73
CA TYR A 228 8.60 -18.74 19.29
C TYR A 228 8.64 -19.17 17.81
N LEU A 229 9.24 -18.35 16.94
CA LEU A 229 9.37 -18.66 15.51
C LEU A 229 10.23 -19.92 15.29
N LYS A 230 11.24 -20.16 16.14
CA LYS A 230 12.05 -21.39 16.04
C LYS A 230 11.29 -22.64 16.50
N VAL A 231 10.64 -22.58 17.67
CA VAL A 231 10.04 -23.75 18.32
C VAL A 231 8.65 -24.08 17.77
N ARG A 232 7.88 -23.08 17.35
CA ARG A 232 6.50 -23.24 16.88
C ARG A 232 6.39 -23.38 15.37
N TYR A 233 7.42 -23.90 14.71
CA TYR A 233 7.56 -23.93 13.25
C TYR A 233 6.29 -24.44 12.53
N HIS A 234 5.87 -25.67 12.81
CA HIS A 234 4.72 -26.28 12.15
C HIS A 234 3.38 -25.61 12.47
N SER A 235 3.27 -24.94 13.62
CA SER A 235 2.03 -24.29 14.05
C SER A 235 1.94 -22.81 13.67
N ALA A 236 3.07 -22.19 13.29
CA ALA A 236 3.15 -20.76 13.06
C ALA A 236 4.10 -20.38 11.92
N THR A 237 5.40 -20.66 12.06
CA THR A 237 6.44 -20.13 11.16
C THR A 237 6.27 -20.55 9.71
N ILE A 238 5.87 -21.81 9.48
CA ILE A 238 5.57 -22.32 8.14
C ILE A 238 4.50 -21.49 7.43
N HIS A 239 3.57 -20.87 8.16
CA HIS A 239 2.53 -20.02 7.59
C HIS A 239 3.09 -18.66 7.18
N TYR A 240 3.93 -18.04 8.02
CA TYR A 240 4.64 -16.81 7.65
C TYR A 240 5.52 -17.04 6.40
N GLU A 241 6.25 -18.17 6.33
CA GLU A 241 7.10 -18.56 5.18
C GLU A 241 6.30 -18.70 3.89
N ARG A 242 5.14 -19.37 3.95
CA ARG A 242 4.24 -19.49 2.80
C ARG A 242 3.69 -18.14 2.35
N ALA A 243 3.26 -17.32 3.29
CA ALA A 243 2.75 -15.98 3.02
C ALA A 243 3.84 -15.08 2.41
N SER A 244 5.06 -15.10 2.96
CA SER A 244 6.22 -14.42 2.39
C SER A 244 6.52 -14.90 0.98
N ALA A 245 6.50 -16.21 0.72
CA ALA A 245 6.68 -16.73 -0.63
C ALA A 245 5.68 -16.14 -1.63
N LYS A 246 4.41 -15.94 -1.25
CA LYS A 246 3.40 -15.25 -2.09
C LYS A 246 3.74 -13.78 -2.32
N MET A 247 4.23 -13.08 -1.30
CA MET A 247 4.74 -11.72 -1.45
C MET A 247 5.89 -11.68 -2.45
N HIS A 248 6.95 -12.45 -2.25
CA HIS A 248 8.11 -12.49 -3.16
C HIS A 248 7.74 -12.91 -4.59
N GLN A 249 6.64 -13.65 -4.77
CA GLN A 249 6.13 -14.03 -6.07
C GLN A 249 5.45 -12.88 -6.84
N ASN A 250 4.96 -11.85 -6.15
CA ASN A 250 3.88 -10.97 -6.64
C ASN A 250 2.69 -11.81 -7.10
N TYR A 251 2.12 -12.62 -6.21
CA TYR A 251 1.12 -13.63 -6.60
C TYR A 251 -0.09 -13.07 -7.36
N VAL A 252 -0.48 -11.81 -7.09
CA VAL A 252 -1.55 -11.11 -7.81
C VAL A 252 -1.15 -10.72 -9.23
N GLY A 253 0.13 -10.47 -9.46
CA GLY A 253 0.67 -10.16 -10.79
C GLY A 253 0.38 -8.75 -11.29
N VAL A 254 0.22 -7.77 -10.39
CA VAL A 254 -0.14 -6.38 -10.74
C VAL A 254 0.96 -5.39 -10.35
N PRO A 255 1.00 -4.18 -10.95
CA PRO A 255 1.95 -3.12 -10.60
C PRO A 255 1.96 -2.74 -9.13
N ALA A 256 3.06 -2.15 -8.66
CA ALA A 256 3.19 -1.76 -7.27
C ALA A 256 3.95 -0.45 -7.01
N LEU A 257 3.58 0.25 -5.94
CA LEU A 257 4.27 1.39 -5.36
C LEU A 257 4.75 1.04 -3.95
N PHE A 258 6.05 1.18 -3.69
CA PHE A 258 6.64 0.95 -2.37
C PHE A 258 7.08 2.27 -1.74
N PHE A 259 6.66 2.47 -0.49
CA PHE A 259 7.04 3.58 0.37
C PHE A 259 8.03 3.08 1.43
N ILE A 260 9.23 3.68 1.45
CA ILE A 260 10.41 3.23 2.20
C ILE A 260 11.06 4.44 2.87
N SER A 261 11.86 4.23 3.91
CA SER A 261 12.71 5.27 4.49
C SER A 261 14.07 4.74 4.91
N ASN A 262 15.13 5.51 4.67
CA ASN A 262 16.49 5.22 5.14
C ASN A 262 16.56 5.17 6.67
N SER A 263 15.65 5.87 7.36
CA SER A 263 15.56 5.89 8.82
C SER A 263 14.51 4.92 9.39
N ASP A 264 13.95 4.00 8.60
CA ASP A 264 13.04 2.97 9.11
C ASP A 264 13.84 1.79 9.67
N PRO A 265 13.83 1.57 11.00
CA PRO A 265 14.63 0.50 11.58
C PRO A 265 13.95 -0.88 11.47
N VAL A 266 12.68 -0.94 11.04
CA VAL A 266 11.88 -2.17 11.00
C VAL A 266 11.78 -2.72 9.59
N ALA A 267 11.40 -1.88 8.62
CA ALA A 267 11.32 -2.22 7.22
C ALA A 267 12.45 -1.51 6.46
N THR A 268 13.69 -1.99 6.68
CA THR A 268 14.86 -1.31 6.12
C THR A 268 14.83 -1.33 4.58
N PRO A 269 15.47 -0.36 3.91
CA PRO A 269 15.52 -0.33 2.45
C PRO A 269 16.01 -1.63 1.83
N GLU A 270 16.99 -2.29 2.43
CA GLU A 270 17.55 -3.56 1.96
C GLU A 270 16.52 -4.69 2.03
N MET A 271 15.78 -4.79 3.14
CA MET A 271 14.74 -5.80 3.32
C MET A 271 13.63 -5.64 2.29
N VAL A 272 13.11 -4.43 2.12
CA VAL A 272 12.03 -4.15 1.15
C VAL A 272 12.53 -4.33 -0.29
N ALA A 273 13.79 -3.99 -0.58
CA ALA A 273 14.43 -4.21 -1.88
C ALA A 273 14.53 -5.68 -2.29
N LYS A 274 14.69 -6.61 -1.34
CA LYS A 274 14.68 -8.05 -1.66
C LYS A 274 13.37 -8.49 -2.33
N VAL A 275 12.26 -7.83 -2.01
CA VAL A 275 10.94 -8.13 -2.58
C VAL A 275 10.77 -7.44 -3.92
N TYR A 276 10.83 -6.10 -3.94
CA TYR A 276 10.44 -5.36 -5.15
C TYR A 276 11.43 -5.60 -6.31
N LYS A 277 12.72 -5.85 -6.04
CA LYS A 277 13.69 -6.18 -7.10
C LYS A 277 13.38 -7.52 -7.77
N LYS A 278 12.80 -8.49 -7.05
CA LYS A 278 12.31 -9.74 -7.66
C LYS A 278 11.11 -9.46 -8.57
N TRP A 279 10.26 -8.51 -8.21
CA TRP A 279 9.11 -8.14 -9.03
C TRP A 279 9.56 -7.41 -10.30
N GLU A 280 10.51 -6.49 -10.19
CA GLU A 280 11.17 -5.83 -11.33
C GLU A 280 11.82 -6.86 -12.26
N ALA A 281 12.57 -7.82 -11.71
CA ALA A 281 13.22 -8.90 -12.49
C ALA A 281 12.22 -9.80 -13.23
N LYS A 282 10.97 -9.89 -12.76
CA LYS A 282 9.86 -10.58 -13.43
C LYS A 282 9.13 -9.70 -14.46
N GLY A 283 9.54 -8.44 -14.62
CA GLY A 283 8.94 -7.50 -15.56
C GLY A 283 7.72 -6.75 -15.04
N TYR A 284 7.38 -6.87 -13.75
CA TYR A 284 6.28 -6.09 -13.18
C TYR A 284 6.68 -4.61 -13.03
N PRO A 285 5.79 -3.66 -13.37
CA PRO A 285 6.02 -2.26 -13.07
C PRO A 285 6.06 -2.02 -11.56
N VAL A 286 7.22 -1.61 -11.07
CA VAL A 286 7.45 -1.26 -9.66
C VAL A 286 7.89 0.20 -9.61
N TYR A 287 7.31 0.93 -8.67
CA TYR A 287 7.68 2.29 -8.33
C TYR A 287 8.12 2.32 -6.88
N THR A 288 9.13 3.11 -6.56
CA THR A 288 9.63 3.24 -5.20
C THR A 288 9.80 4.71 -4.83
N LYS A 289 9.47 5.03 -3.58
CA LYS A 289 9.84 6.28 -2.95
C LYS A 289 10.53 5.96 -1.63
N CYS A 290 11.81 6.32 -1.54
CA CYS A 290 12.57 6.27 -0.30
C CYS A 290 12.75 7.69 0.25
N TRP A 291 12.25 7.95 1.46
CA TRP A 291 12.56 9.19 2.17
C TRP A 291 13.87 9.04 2.96
N GLU A 292 14.61 10.14 3.09
CA GLU A 292 15.81 10.16 3.94
C GLU A 292 15.42 9.95 5.41
N HIS A 293 14.39 10.66 5.86
CA HIS A 293 13.90 10.59 7.24
C HIS A 293 12.38 10.47 7.29
N SER A 294 11.94 9.28 7.67
CA SER A 294 10.58 9.01 8.12
C SER A 294 10.57 7.79 9.02
N ARG A 295 9.84 7.88 10.13
CA ARG A 295 9.62 6.73 11.01
C ARG A 295 8.75 5.69 10.30
N HIS A 296 8.91 4.43 10.70
CA HIS A 296 8.08 3.31 10.28
C HIS A 296 6.59 3.68 10.25
N VAL A 297 5.91 3.39 9.14
CA VAL A 297 4.47 3.66 8.87
C VAL A 297 4.01 5.11 9.11
N SER A 298 4.96 6.05 9.16
CA SER A 298 4.69 7.47 9.43
C SER A 298 4.89 8.36 8.21
N HIS A 299 5.11 7.78 7.03
CA HIS A 299 5.41 8.50 5.79
C HIS A 299 4.33 9.55 5.49
N TYR A 300 3.06 9.16 5.47
CA TYR A 300 1.97 10.10 5.24
C TYR A 300 1.90 11.22 6.28
N ARG A 301 2.19 10.92 7.56
CA ARG A 301 2.19 11.95 8.61
C ARG A 301 3.33 12.95 8.43
N MET A 302 4.49 12.49 7.99
CA MET A 302 5.70 13.33 7.88
C MET A 302 5.78 14.07 6.55
N HIS A 303 5.26 13.48 5.48
CA HIS A 303 5.34 13.98 4.10
C HIS A 303 3.98 13.95 3.40
N PRO A 304 2.91 14.57 3.97
CA PRO A 304 1.53 14.35 3.52
C PRO A 304 1.28 14.70 2.06
N LYS A 305 1.75 15.87 1.61
CA LYS A 305 1.54 16.35 0.23
C LYS A 305 2.19 15.43 -0.79
N GLU A 306 3.47 15.11 -0.58
CA GLU A 306 4.22 14.23 -1.48
C GLU A 306 3.66 12.81 -1.47
N TYR A 307 3.26 12.30 -0.31
CA TYR A 307 2.62 10.99 -0.19
C TYR A 307 1.34 10.93 -1.01
N GLU A 308 0.43 11.89 -0.83
CA GLU A 308 -0.84 11.96 -1.57
C GLU A 308 -0.61 12.08 -3.07
N GLU A 309 0.31 12.95 -3.50
CA GLU A 309 0.66 13.12 -4.92
C GLU A 309 1.14 11.81 -5.55
N LEU A 310 2.04 11.08 -4.88
CA LEU A 310 2.55 9.79 -5.36
C LEU A 310 1.44 8.74 -5.44
N VAL A 311 0.54 8.71 -4.46
CA VAL A 311 -0.61 7.79 -4.49
C VAL A 311 -1.56 8.16 -5.62
N LEU A 312 -1.90 9.44 -5.81
CA LEU A 312 -2.78 9.91 -6.89
C LEU A 312 -2.22 9.55 -8.27
N VAL A 313 -0.94 9.83 -8.52
CA VAL A 313 -0.27 9.48 -9.78
C VAL A 313 -0.29 7.98 -10.01
N PHE A 314 -0.09 7.18 -8.96
CA PHE A 314 -0.15 5.73 -9.09
C PHE A 314 -1.58 5.24 -9.38
N LEU A 315 -2.60 5.80 -8.72
CA LEU A 315 -4.02 5.50 -8.97
C LEU A 315 -4.43 5.82 -10.41
N GLU A 316 -3.99 6.95 -10.96
CA GLU A 316 -4.21 7.31 -12.38
C GLU A 316 -3.53 6.28 -13.30
N LYS A 317 -2.28 5.91 -13.01
CA LYS A 317 -1.51 4.95 -13.84
C LYS A 317 -2.13 3.56 -13.91
N ILE A 318 -2.76 3.10 -12.83
CA ILE A 318 -3.42 1.79 -12.78
C ILE A 318 -4.90 1.85 -13.19
N GLY A 319 -5.37 3.01 -13.67
CA GLY A 319 -6.74 3.19 -14.15
C GLY A 319 -7.81 3.11 -13.05
N MET A 320 -7.43 3.43 -11.81
CA MET A 320 -8.36 3.41 -10.68
C MET A 320 -9.13 4.73 -10.50
N ILE A 321 -8.55 5.83 -10.99
CA ILE A 321 -9.19 7.15 -11.10
C ILE A 321 -8.89 7.75 -12.47
N GLU A 322 -9.78 8.61 -12.95
CA GLU A 322 -9.58 9.34 -14.20
C GLU A 322 -8.50 10.43 -14.03
N PRO A 323 -7.67 10.69 -15.06
CA PRO A 323 -6.69 11.76 -15.01
C PRO A 323 -7.35 13.12 -14.80
N ALA A 324 -6.78 13.97 -13.93
CA ALA A 324 -7.34 15.29 -13.60
C ALA A 324 -7.65 16.19 -14.82
N ARG A 325 -7.00 15.95 -15.98
CA ARG A 325 -7.21 16.70 -17.22
C ARG A 325 -8.51 16.35 -17.97
N GLN A 326 -9.08 15.16 -17.78
CA GLN A 326 -10.32 14.77 -18.45
C GLN A 326 -11.57 15.14 -17.65
N ALA A 327 -11.46 15.25 -16.32
CA ALA A 327 -12.56 15.66 -15.45
C ALA A 327 -13.00 17.13 -15.65
N ALA A 328 -12.13 17.99 -16.16
CA ALA A 328 -12.44 19.40 -16.44
C ALA A 328 -13.14 19.62 -17.80
N SER A 329 -13.12 18.62 -18.68
CA SER A 329 -13.77 18.67 -20.01
C SER A 329 -15.15 18.00 -20.05
N SER A 330 -15.58 17.41 -18.94
CA SER A 330 -16.85 16.67 -18.80
C SER A 330 -17.84 17.30 -17.82
N CYS A 331 -17.56 18.53 -17.35
CA CYS A 331 -18.49 19.36 -16.57
C CYS A 331 -19.12 20.44 -17.45
#